data_AF-A0A1M5W8L3-F1
#
_entry.id   AF-A0A1M5W8L3-F1
#
_cell.length_a   1.000
_cell.length_b   1.000
_cell.length_c   1.000
_cell.angle_alpha   90.00
_cell.angle_beta   90.00
_cell.angle_gamma   90.00
#
_symmetry.space_group_name_H-M   'P 1'
#
loop_
_entity.id
_entity.type
_entity.pdbx_description
1 polymer ?
#
loop_
_entity_poly.entity_id
_entity_poly.type
_entity_poly.pdbx_seq_one_letter_code
_entity_poly.pdbx_strand_id
1 'polypeptide(L)' 'MDILTSPWFIITIVISIIVGNVAALKYLTPKNLEQFKKKPNDDLDKLIELDKKHQRELKKDDEKHHHPSD' A
#
# COMPACT_ATOMS: atom_id res chain seq x y z
N MET A 1 -9.25 9.29 -47.08
CA MET A 1 -9.06 8.07 -46.27
C MET A 1 -7.58 7.98 -45.90
N ASP A 2 -7.08 9.00 -45.21
CA ASP A 2 -5.63 9.25 -45.11
C ASP A 2 -5.15 9.29 -43.65
N ILE A 3 -6.09 9.36 -42.71
CA ILE A 3 -5.84 9.41 -41.27
C ILE A 3 -5.61 8.02 -40.68
N LEU A 4 -6.33 6.99 -41.16
CA LEU A 4 -6.19 5.61 -40.67
C LEU A 4 -4.95 4.90 -41.23
N THR A 5 -4.54 5.23 -42.46
CA THR A 5 -3.37 4.67 -43.16
C THR A 5 -2.16 5.60 -43.14
N SER A 6 -2.20 6.64 -42.30
CA SER A 6 -1.01 7.46 -42.04
C SER A 6 0.04 6.61 -41.31
N PRO A 7 1.31 6.61 -41.77
CA PRO A 7 2.39 5.84 -41.15
C PRO A 7 2.48 6.08 -39.64
N TRP A 8 2.20 7.31 -39.21
CA TRP A 8 2.28 7.70 -37.81
C TRP A 8 1.21 7.03 -36.94
N PHE A 9 -0.01 6.84 -37.46
CA PHE A 9 -1.11 6.23 -36.72
C PHE A 9 -0.96 4.71 -36.60
N ILE A 10 -0.38 4.07 -37.62
CA ILE A 10 -0.07 2.63 -37.57
C ILE A 10 0.99 2.36 -36.50
N ILE A 11 2.01 3.21 -36.39
CA ILE A 11 3.07 3.08 -35.39
C ILE A 11 2.51 3.19 -33.96
N THR A 12 1.58 4.11 -33.69
CA THR A 12 1.00 4.27 -32.35
C THR A 12 0.17 3.05 -31.95
N ILE A 13 -0.57 2.44 -32.89
CA ILE A 13 -1.31 1.20 -32.65
C ILE A 13 -0.36 0.05 -32.31
N VAL A 14 0.72 -0.11 -33.08
CA VAL A 14 1.71 -1.18 -32.85
C VAL A 14 2.40 -1.00 -31.50
N ILE A 15 2.81 0.22 -31.14
CA ILE A 15 3.39 0.52 -29.82
C ILE A 15 2.37 0.23 -28.71
N SER A 16 1.09 0.57 -28.90
CA SER A 16 0.04 0.30 -27.91
C SER A 16 -0.14 -1.20 -27.66
N ILE A 17 -0.11 -2.04 -28.70
CA ILE A 17 -0.20 -3.50 -28.54
C ILE A 17 1.03 -4.05 -27.83
N ILE A 18 2.23 -3.57 -28.17
CA ILE A 18 3.48 -4.00 -27.52
C ILE A 18 3.48 -3.57 -26.05
N VAL A 19 3.14 -2.32 -25.75
CA VAL A 19 3.06 -1.80 -24.37
C VAL A 19 1.91 -2.47 -23.62
N GLY A 20 0.79 -2.79 -24.24
CA GLY A 20 -0.31 -3.54 -23.61
C GLY A 20 0.12 -4.95 -23.19
N ASN A 21 0.82 -5.67 -24.08
CA ASN A 21 1.36 -7.00 -23.78
C ASN A 21 2.48 -6.95 -22.73
N VAL A 22 3.38 -5.97 -22.81
CA VAL A 22 4.45 -5.77 -21.83
C VAL A 22 3.89 -5.24 -20.50
N ALA A 23 2.82 -4.45 -20.50
CA ALA A 23 2.17 -3.94 -19.31
C ALA A 23 1.53 -5.08 -18.51
N ALA A 24 0.97 -6.11 -19.15
CA ALA A 24 0.55 -7.33 -18.44
C ALA A 24 1.73 -7.98 -17.70
N LEU A 25 2.91 -8.06 -18.34
CA LEU A 25 4.14 -8.56 -17.70
C LEU A 25 4.67 -7.62 -16.60
N LYS A 26 4.52 -6.31 -16.77
CA LYS A 26 4.91 -5.28 -15.80
C LYS A 26 3.95 -5.21 -14.61
N TYR A 27 2.68 -5.53 -14.81
CA TYR A 27 1.69 -5.72 -13.75
C TYR A 27 1.93 -7.04 -13.00
N LEU A 28 2.44 -8.06 -13.69
CA LEU A 28 2.97 -9.29 -13.09
C LEU A 28 4.39 -9.12 -12.50
N THR A 29 4.94 -7.90 -12.49
CA THR A 29 6.25 -7.68 -11.86
C THR A 29 6.11 -7.73 -10.34
N PRO A 30 6.78 -8.67 -9.66
CA PRO A 30 6.66 -8.86 -8.21
C PRO A 30 7.07 -7.60 -7.44
N LYS A 31 7.90 -6.73 -8.02
CA LYS A 31 8.40 -5.53 -7.34
C LYS A 31 7.35 -4.47 -7.05
N ASN A 32 6.19 -4.44 -7.71
CA ASN A 32 5.04 -3.59 -7.30
C ASN A 32 4.10 -4.34 -6.36
N LEU A 33 3.97 -5.66 -6.52
CA LEU A 33 3.22 -6.52 -5.61
C LEU A 33 3.86 -6.59 -4.21
N GLU A 34 5.20 -6.63 -4.14
CA GLU A 34 5.98 -6.65 -2.90
C GLU A 34 5.82 -5.36 -2.11
N GLN A 35 5.68 -4.20 -2.76
CA GLN A 35 5.40 -2.92 -2.09
C GLN A 35 4.00 -2.94 -1.48
N PHE A 36 3.01 -3.44 -2.22
CA PHE A 36 1.64 -3.61 -1.73
C PHE A 36 1.55 -4.66 -0.61
N LYS A 37 2.41 -5.68 -0.63
CA LYS A 37 2.46 -6.73 0.42
C LYS A 37 3.23 -6.30 1.67
N LYS A 38 4.07 -5.26 1.60
CA LYS A 38 4.88 -4.79 2.74
C LYS A 38 4.17 -3.78 3.64
N LYS A 39 3.08 -3.15 3.19
CA LYS A 39 2.47 -2.03 3.91
C LYS A 39 1.24 -2.32 4.81
N PRO A 40 0.46 -3.42 4.69
CA PRO A 40 -0.71 -3.60 5.57
C PRO A 40 -0.34 -4.03 7.00
N ASN A 41 0.86 -4.59 7.20
CA ASN A 41 1.29 -5.16 8.48
C ASN A 41 1.94 -4.12 9.42
N ASP A 42 2.61 -3.09 8.89
CA ASP A 42 3.25 -2.04 9.70
C ASP A 42 2.21 -1.15 10.41
N ASP A 43 1.12 -0.81 9.72
CA ASP A 43 0.05 0.00 10.31
C ASP A 43 -0.74 -0.79 11.39
N LEU A 44 -0.87 -2.11 11.22
CA LEU A 44 -1.55 -2.97 12.20
C LEU A 44 -0.71 -3.14 13.48
N ASP A 45 0.59 -3.40 13.35
CA ASP A 45 1.49 -3.54 14.51
C ASP A 45 1.59 -2.23 15.31
N LYS A 46 1.65 -1.08 14.63
CA LYS A 46 1.62 0.23 15.28
C LYS A 46 0.32 0.48 16.04
N LEU A 47 -0.81 0.08 15.48
CA LEU A 47 -2.10 0.22 16.13
C LEU A 47 -2.19 -0.65 17.39
N ILE A 48 -1.71 -1.90 17.32
CA ILE A 48 -1.64 -2.82 18.47
C ILE A 48 -0.74 -2.26 19.57
N GLU A 49 0.43 -1.70 19.21
CA GLU A 49 1.33 -1.10 20.19
C GLU A 49 0.71 0.14 20.86
N LEU A 50 0.03 0.98 20.09
CA LEU A 50 -0.63 2.18 20.58
C LEU A 50 -1.76 1.85 21.57
N ASP A 51 -2.59 0.87 21.26
CA ASP A 51 -3.66 0.39 22.16
C ASP A 51 -3.07 -0.16 23.47
N LYS A 52 -2.01 -0.96 23.36
CA LYS A 52 -1.33 -1.52 24.53
C LYS A 52 -0.69 -0.44 25.42
N LYS A 53 -0.22 0.67 24.85
CA LYS A 53 0.29 1.83 25.62
C LYS A 53 -0.85 2.55 26.35
N HIS A 54 -1.94 2.90 25.65
CA HIS A 54 -3.09 3.52 26.29
C HIS A 54 -3.68 2.68 27.43
N GLN A 55 -3.83 1.37 27.23
CA GLN A 55 -4.31 0.48 28.29
C GLN A 55 -3.37 0.43 29.51
N ARG A 56 -2.05 0.54 29.30
CA ARG A 56 -1.09 0.59 30.41
C ARG A 56 -1.13 1.92 31.16
N GLU A 57 -1.33 3.03 30.45
CA GLU A 57 -1.46 4.35 31.04
C GLU A 57 -2.74 4.44 31.88
N LEU A 58 -3.88 4.02 31.34
CA LEU A 58 -5.15 3.95 32.08
C LEU A 58 -5.03 3.11 33.35
N LYS A 59 -4.41 1.92 33.27
CA LYS A 59 -4.17 1.07 34.45
C LYS A 59 -3.25 1.70 35.50
N LYS A 60 -2.25 2.48 35.07
CA LYS A 60 -1.34 3.17 36.00
C LYS A 60 -2.02 4.35 36.69
N ASP A 61 -2.90 5.05 35.98
CA ASP A 61 -3.66 6.15 36.56
C ASP A 61 -4.69 5.62 37.58
N ASP A 62 -5.37 4.51 37.28
CA ASP A 62 -6.23 3.81 38.24
C ASP A 62 -5.45 3.29 39.46
N GLU A 63 -4.26 2.71 39.26
CA GLU A 63 -3.41 2.21 40.36
C GLU A 63 -2.87 3.36 41.24
N LYS A 64 -2.50 4.50 40.64
CA LYS A 64 -2.04 5.68 41.39
C LYS A 64 -3.14 6.36 42.18
N HIS A 65 -4.38 6.34 41.69
CA HIS A 65 -5.52 6.94 42.39
C HIS A 65 -6.11 6.02 43.49
N HIS A 66 -5.71 4.75 43.57
CA HIS A 66 -6.25 3.78 44.53
C HIS A 66 -5.24 3.29 45.59
N HIS A 67 -4.11 4.00 45.77
CA HIS A 67 -3.22 3.80 46.93
C HIS A 67 -3.60 4.83 48.02
N PRO A 68 -4.38 4.44 49.04
CA PRO A 68 -4.64 5.32 50.18
C PRO A 68 -3.33 5.56 50.93
N SER A 69 -3.11 6.82 51.29
CA SER A 69 -2.05 7.24 52.20
C SER A 69 -2.23 6.56 53.56
N ASP A 70 -1.26 5.74 53.98
CA ASP A 70 -0.98 5.41 55.38
C ASP A 70 0.51 5.61 55.65
#